data_AF-A0A975PZK8-F1
#
_entry.id   AF-A0A975PZK8-F1
#
_cell.length_a   1.000
_cell.length_b   1.000
_cell.length_c   1.000
_cell.angle_alpha   90.00
_cell.angle_beta   90.00
_cell.angle_gamma   90.00
#
_symmetry.space_group_name_H-M   'P 1'
#
loop_
_entity.id
_entity.type
_entity.pdbx_description
1 polymer ?
#
loop_
_entity_poly.entity_id
_entity_poly.type
_entity_poly.pdbx_seq_one_letter_code
_entity_poly.pdbx_strand_id
1 'polypeptide(L)'
;MLVIGRVEFMNYETEYGIVDDGPRFRPMAVRWGSANWTEGSRNHLEVGCVSRDAQLLDAATHFVADVIAFSEPLASECAGPGPNIVTYEVDDAAM
;
A
#
# COMPACT_ATOMS: atom_id res chain seq x y z
N MET A 1 -2.06 -5.72 1.34
CA MET A 1 -3.16 -4.86 1.85
C MET A 1 -3.17 -3.58 1.05
N LEU A 2 -4.35 -2.99 0.79
CA LEU A 2 -4.52 -1.78 -0.01
C LEU A 2 -5.53 -0.86 0.66
N VAL A 3 -5.16 0.42 0.84
CA VAL A 3 -6.08 1.48 1.25
C VAL A 3 -6.61 2.14 -0.03
N ILE A 4 -7.92 2.03 -0.24
CA ILE A 4 -8.62 2.61 -1.39
C ILE A 4 -9.23 3.93 -0.95
N GLY A 5 -9.06 4.96 -1.76
CA GLY A 5 -9.55 6.29 -1.47
C GLY A 5 -9.64 7.13 -2.73
N ARG A 6 -9.90 8.43 -2.54
CA ARG A 6 -9.91 9.42 -3.61
C ARG A 6 -8.99 10.58 -3.26
N VAL A 7 -8.49 11.26 -4.28
CA VAL A 7 -7.78 12.53 -4.11
C VAL A 7 -8.81 13.66 -4.16
N GLU A 8 -8.79 14.51 -3.14
CA GLU A 8 -9.61 15.71 -3.03
C GLU A 8 -8.70 16.94 -3.11
N PHE A 9 -9.16 18.01 -3.75
CA PHE A 9 -8.47 19.30 -3.77
C PHE A 9 -9.16 20.22 -2.77
N MET A 10 -8.42 20.71 -1.78
CA MET A 10 -8.96 21.56 -0.74
C MET A 10 -8.55 23.00 -1.00
N ASN A 11 -9.54 23.84 -1.31
CA ASN A 11 -9.38 25.28 -1.43
C ASN A 11 -10.16 25.95 -0.31
N TYR A 12 -9.51 26.82 0.45
CA TYR A 12 -10.15 27.60 1.51
C TYR A 12 -10.19 29.07 1.11
N GLU A 13 -11.36 29.68 1.23
CA GLU A 13 -11.50 31.12 1.06
C GLU A 13 -11.18 31.81 2.39
N THR A 14 -10.21 32.73 2.36
CA THR A 14 -9.79 33.52 3.52
C THR A 14 -10.00 35.02 3.21
N GLU A 15 -9.91 35.87 4.23
CA GLU A 15 -9.97 37.33 4.05
C GLU A 15 -8.84 37.89 3.16
N TYR A 16 -7.79 37.09 2.91
CA TYR A 16 -6.64 37.43 2.07
C TYR A 16 -6.65 36.74 0.70
N GLY A 17 -7.70 36.00 0.35
CA GLY A 17 -7.85 35.27 -0.92
C GLY A 17 -8.00 33.75 -0.76
N ILE A 18 -7.93 33.04 -1.88
CA ILE A 18 -8.05 31.57 -1.92
C ILE A 18 -6.70 30.95 -1.56
N VAL A 19 -6.69 30.12 -0.53
CA VAL A 19 -5.54 29.29 -0.15
C VAL A 19 -5.74 27.89 -0.73
N ASP A 20 -4.80 27.46 -1.57
CA ASP A 20 -4.71 26.10 -2.08
C ASP A 20 -3.84 25.26 -1.13
N ASP A 21 -4.45 24.25 -0.52
CA ASP A 21 -3.82 23.33 0.43
C ASP A 21 -3.37 22.02 -0.25
N GLY A 22 -3.43 21.99 -1.58
CA GLY A 22 -2.99 20.90 -2.42
C GLY A 22 -3.90 19.67 -2.39
N PRO A 23 -3.51 18.62 -3.13
CA PRO A 23 -4.24 17.36 -3.16
C PRO A 23 -4.10 16.61 -1.83
N ARG A 24 -5.24 16.21 -1.24
CA ARG A 24 -5.31 15.34 -0.06
C ARG A 24 -5.91 13.99 -0.42
N PHE A 25 -5.34 12.91 0.10
CA PHE A 25 -5.91 11.58 -0.06
C PHE A 25 -6.93 11.31 1.05
N ARG A 26 -8.15 10.92 0.67
CA ARG A 26 -9.22 10.52 1.59
C ARG A 26 -9.45 9.01 1.52
N PRO A 27 -9.08 8.24 2.56
CA PRO A 27 -9.37 6.82 2.64
C PRO A 27 -10.89 6.54 2.65
N MET A 28 -11.31 5.48 1.99
CA MET A 28 -12.72 5.08 1.85
C MET A 28 -12.98 3.61 2.18
N ALA A 29 -12.02 2.74 1.89
CA ALA A 29 -12.11 1.31 2.19
C ALA A 29 -10.72 0.69 2.28
N VAL A 30 -10.60 -0.44 2.95
CA VAL A 30 -9.38 -1.24 2.99
C VAL A 30 -9.66 -2.63 2.42
N ARG A 31 -8.77 -3.09 1.54
CA ARG A 31 -8.76 -4.43 0.96
C ARG A 31 -7.55 -5.22 1.44
N TRP A 32 -7.75 -6.46 1.84
CA TRP A 32 -6.67 -7.40 2.13
C TRP A 32 -7.06 -8.81 1.70
N GLY A 33 -6.08 -9.70 1.55
CA GLY A 33 -6.30 -11.05 1.05
C GLY A 33 -5.00 -11.73 0.61
N SER A 34 -5.15 -12.91 0.00
CA SER A 34 -4.05 -13.75 -0.48
C SER A 34 -3.43 -13.30 -1.79
N ALA A 35 -4.15 -12.50 -2.59
CA ALA A 35 -3.68 -12.05 -3.88
C ALA A 35 -2.37 -11.25 -3.75
N ASN A 36 -1.30 -11.75 -4.38
CA ASN A 36 0.04 -11.20 -4.30
C ASN A 36 0.46 -10.40 -5.56
N TRP A 37 -0.48 -10.18 -6.49
CA TRP A 37 -0.29 -9.41 -7.73
C TRP A 37 0.80 -9.94 -8.68
N THR A 38 1.13 -11.23 -8.60
CA THR A 38 1.94 -11.91 -9.63
C THR A 38 1.07 -12.37 -10.80
N GLU A 39 1.67 -12.63 -11.96
CA GLU A 39 0.94 -13.16 -13.13
C GLU A 39 0.23 -14.48 -12.79
N GLY A 40 0.88 -15.34 -11.99
CA GLY A 40 0.30 -16.62 -11.55
C GLY A 40 -0.95 -16.49 -10.68
N SER A 41 -1.09 -15.39 -9.92
CA SER A 41 -2.27 -15.12 -9.08
C SER A 41 -3.57 -15.06 -9.88
N ARG A 42 -3.52 -14.78 -11.20
CA ARG A 42 -4.68 -14.82 -12.10
C ARG A 42 -5.26 -16.23 -12.30
N ASN A 43 -4.45 -17.26 -12.07
CA ASN A 43 -4.81 -18.67 -12.27
C ASN A 43 -5.09 -19.39 -10.95
N HIS A 44 -5.02 -18.70 -9.81
CA HIS A 44 -5.24 -19.27 -8.48
C HIS A 44 -6.56 -18.78 -7.89
N LEU A 45 -7.15 -19.59 -7.02
CA LEU A 45 -8.27 -19.15 -6.21
C LEU A 45 -7.75 -18.21 -5.12
N GLU A 46 -8.15 -16.96 -5.18
CA GLU A 46 -7.77 -15.94 -4.21
C GLU A 46 -8.90 -15.64 -3.23
N VAL A 47 -8.54 -15.44 -1.97
CA VAL A 47 -9.47 -15.05 -0.89
C VAL A 47 -9.12 -13.65 -0.42
N GLY A 48 -10.13 -12.82 -0.20
CA GLY A 48 -9.93 -11.48 0.33
C GLY A 48 -11.18 -10.86 0.91
N CYS A 49 -10.98 -9.77 1.64
CA CYS A 49 -12.04 -8.98 2.25
C CYS A 49 -11.86 -7.51 1.87
N VAL A 50 -12.99 -6.81 1.79
CA VAL A 50 -13.05 -5.35 1.68
C VAL A 50 -13.90 -4.85 2.83
N SER A 51 -13.37 -3.92 3.61
CA SER A 51 -14.08 -3.32 4.74
C SER A 51 -14.10 -1.80 4.64
N ARG A 52 -15.19 -1.22 5.17
CA ARG A 52 -15.36 0.22 5.42
C ARG A 52 -15.45 0.53 6.91
N ASP A 53 -15.14 -0.45 7.76
CA ASP A 53 -15.06 -0.24 9.20
C ASP A 53 -14.06 0.89 9.50
N ALA A 54 -14.50 1.87 10.28
CA ALA A 54 -13.75 3.09 10.49
C ALA A 54 -12.44 2.85 11.25
N GLN A 55 -12.45 1.96 12.24
CA GLN A 55 -11.26 1.65 13.04
C GLN A 55 -10.22 0.91 12.21
N LEU A 56 -10.66 -0.09 11.44
CA LEU A 56 -9.76 -0.84 10.57
C LEU A 56 -9.19 0.03 9.44
N LEU A 57 -10.01 0.91 8.86
CA LEU A 57 -9.57 1.83 7.83
C LEU A 57 -8.52 2.82 8.34
N ASP A 58 -8.72 3.38 9.53
CA ASP A 58 -7.77 4.28 10.18
C ASP A 58 -6.45 3.58 10.50
N ALA A 59 -6.51 2.40 11.13
CA ALA A 59 -5.33 1.61 11.46
C ALA A 59 -4.54 1.19 10.21
N ALA A 60 -5.23 0.74 9.15
CA ALA A 60 -4.58 0.36 7.90
C ALA A 60 -3.97 1.56 7.17
N THR A 61 -4.59 2.74 7.27
CA THR A 61 -4.08 3.99 6.69
C THR A 61 -2.80 4.41 7.38
N HIS A 62 -2.77 4.43 8.72
CA HIS A 62 -1.56 4.72 9.49
C HIS A 62 -0.44 3.73 9.18
N PHE A 63 -0.74 2.43 9.16
CA PHE A 63 0.25 1.42 8.80
C PHE A 63 0.87 1.66 7.42
N VAL A 64 0.06 1.94 6.39
CA VAL A 64 0.58 2.22 5.04
C VAL A 64 1.38 3.51 5.00
N ALA A 65 0.95 4.56 5.72
CA ALA A 65 1.70 5.81 5.81
C ALA A 65 3.08 5.59 6.46
N ASP A 66 3.15 4.80 7.53
CA ASP A 66 4.41 4.45 8.20
C ASP A 66 5.34 3.66 7.28
N VAL A 67 4.81 2.69 6.53
CA VAL A 67 5.57 1.93 5.53
C VAL A 67 6.11 2.85 4.44
N ILE A 68 5.30 3.78 3.93
CA ILE A 68 5.74 4.75 2.92
C ILE A 68 6.82 5.67 3.49
N ALA A 69 6.68 6.14 4.72
CA ALA A 69 7.65 7.02 5.36
C ALA A 69 9.02 6.35 5.54
N PHE A 70 9.04 5.02 5.72
CA PHE A 70 10.28 4.23 5.79
C PHE A 70 10.80 3.77 4.42
N SER A 71 9.96 3.77 3.39
CA SER A 71 10.32 3.25 2.07
C SER A 71 11.29 4.17 1.35
N GLU A 72 12.25 3.57 0.66
CA GLU A 72 13.10 4.32 -0.26
C GLU A 72 12.35 4.65 -1.56
N PRO A 73 12.74 5.71 -2.28
CA PRO A 73 12.24 5.97 -3.62
C PRO A 73 12.43 4.74 -4.53
N LEU A 74 11.48 4.47 -5.42
CA LEU A 74 11.47 3.27 -6.28
C LEU A 74 12.78 3.03 -7.08
N ALA A 75 13.51 4.10 -7.38
CA ALA A 75 14.78 4.05 -8.14
C ALA A 75 16.02 4.20 -7.24
N SER A 76 15.90 4.03 -5.92
CA SER A 76 17.05 3.99 -5.04
C SER A 76 17.91 2.77 -5.37
N GLU A 77 19.21 2.98 -5.48
CA GLU A 77 20.19 1.91 -5.50
C GLU A 77 20.64 1.67 -4.07
N CYS A 78 20.56 0.42 -3.61
CA CYS A 78 21.08 0.05 -2.29
C CYS A 78 22.60 0.22 -2.30
N ALA A 79 23.12 1.19 -1.56
CA ALA A 79 24.55 1.39 -1.36
C ALA A 79 25.10 0.36 -0.36
N GLY A 80 25.01 -0.93 -0.69
CA GLY A 80 25.46 -2.02 0.17
C GLY A 80 25.41 -3.37 -0.54
N PRO A 81 26.17 -4.38 -0.08
CA PRO A 81 26.06 -5.73 -0.62
C PRO A 81 24.59 -6.16 -0.52
N GLY A 82 24.05 -6.64 -1.65
CA GLY A 82 22.63 -6.89 -1.85
C GLY A 82 21.99 -7.81 -0.79
N PRO A 83 20.65 -7.93 -0.81
CA PRO A 83 19.93 -8.69 0.20
C PRO A 83 20.51 -10.11 0.30
N ASN A 84 20.79 -10.56 1.54
CA ASN A 84 21.13 -11.94 1.87
C ASN A 84 19.91 -12.84 1.63
N ILE A 85 19.46 -12.96 0.38
CA ILE A 85 18.52 -13.99 -0.04
C ILE A 85 19.33 -15.28 -0.02
N VAL A 86 19.26 -16.00 1.09
CA VAL A 86 19.74 -17.37 1.17
C VAL A 86 18.81 -18.18 0.28
N THR A 87 19.30 -18.60 -0.89
CA THR A 87 18.65 -19.60 -1.72
C THR A 87 18.49 -20.86 -0.87
N TYR A 88 17.25 -21.29 -0.63
CA TYR A 88 16.97 -22.61 -0.06
C TYR A 88 16.61 -23.55 -1.20
N GLU A 89 17.20 -24.73 -1.22
CA GLU A 89 16.84 -25.79 -2.18
C GLU A 89 15.52 -26.44 -1.72
N VAL A 90 14.55 -26.48 -2.63
CA VAL A 90 13.31 -27.24 -2.43
C VAL A 90 13.66 -28.72 -2.67
N ASP A 91 13.31 -29.60 -1.73
CA ASP A 91 13.46 -31.04 -1.93
C ASP A 91 12.39 -31.52 -2.93
N ASP A 92 12.82 -31.77 -4.17
CA ASP A 92 11.97 -32.29 -5.25
C ASP A 92 11.55 -33.75 -5.02
N ALA A 93 11.98 -34.42 -3.95
CA ALA A 93 11.64 -35.82 -3.69
C ALA A 93 10.18 -36.06 -3.21
N ALA A 94 9.34 -35.02 -3.13
CA ALA A 94 7.95 -35.12 -2.70
C ALA A 94 6.92 -34.53 -3.69
N MET A 95 7.26 -34.46 -4.99
CA MET A 95 6.32 -34.16 -6.09
C MET A 95 5.83 -35.43 -6.79
#